data_AF-A0A3B9XTY2-F1
#
_entry.id   AF-A0A3B9XTY2-F1
#
_cell.length_a   1.000
_cell.length_b   1.000
_cell.length_c   1.000
_cell.angle_alpha   90.00
_cell.angle_beta   90.00
_cell.angle_gamma   90.00
#
_symmetry.space_group_name_H-M   'P 1'
#
loop_
_entity.id
_entity.type
_entity.pdbx_description
1 polymer ?
#
loop_
_entity_poly.entity_id
_entity_poly.type
_entity_poly.pdbx_seq_one_letter_code
_entity_poly.pdbx_strand_id
1 'polypeptide(L)'
;MNKKADFNPDNLITVEDLSEPLTYSVEAFTSPRYAEEESDKLWAKVWQHAGRVEEIPEVGNYITYDIMDDSIIIVRSAPDTIKAFYNVCSHRGRQLVDTPQGAHS
;
A
#
# COMPACT_ATOMS: atom_id res chain seq x y z
N MET A 1 -22.78 -25.73 -2.86
CA MET A 1 -22.54 -24.32 -2.50
C MET A 1 -21.14 -24.24 -1.93
N ASN A 2 -20.15 -23.98 -2.78
CA ASN A 2 -18.73 -23.75 -2.48
C ASN A 2 -18.03 -23.82 -3.85
N LYS A 3 -17.94 -22.69 -4.56
CA LYS A 3 -16.95 -22.61 -5.64
C LYS A 3 -15.61 -22.64 -4.92
N LYS A 4 -14.83 -23.70 -5.12
CA LYS A 4 -13.43 -23.69 -4.72
C LYS A 4 -12.81 -22.47 -5.40
N ALA A 5 -12.35 -21.52 -4.60
CA ALA A 5 -11.56 -20.39 -5.08
C ALA A 5 -10.15 -20.91 -5.36
N ASP A 6 -10.05 -21.80 -6.34
CA ASP A 6 -8.82 -21.97 -7.07
C ASP A 6 -8.72 -20.67 -7.89
N PHE A 7 -7.73 -19.83 -7.60
CA PHE A 7 -7.55 -18.56 -8.32
C PHE A 7 -7.35 -18.87 -9.80
N ASN A 8 -8.43 -18.79 -10.56
CA ASN A 8 -8.43 -18.89 -12.02
C ASN A 8 -8.59 -17.47 -12.55
N PRO A 9 -7.57 -16.89 -13.22
CA PRO A 9 -7.65 -15.54 -13.78
C PRO A 9 -8.80 -15.37 -14.79
N ASP A 10 -9.32 -16.46 -15.35
CA ASP A 10 -10.44 -16.44 -16.30
C ASP A 10 -11.83 -16.46 -15.63
N ASN A 11 -11.89 -16.54 -14.30
CA ASN A 11 -13.14 -16.59 -13.54
C ASN A 11 -13.29 -15.34 -12.67
N LEU A 12 -13.38 -14.18 -13.32
CA LEU A 12 -13.53 -12.87 -12.69
C LEU A 12 -14.86 -12.79 -11.93
N ILE A 13 -14.82 -12.17 -10.75
CA ILE A 13 -16.01 -11.83 -9.97
C ILE A 13 -16.84 -10.81 -10.77
N THR A 14 -18.12 -11.10 -10.99
CA THR A 14 -19.04 -10.19 -11.68
C THR A 14 -19.70 -9.22 -10.70
N VAL A 15 -20.30 -8.15 -11.21
CA VAL A 15 -21.05 -7.20 -10.36
C VAL A 15 -22.27 -7.87 -9.71
N GLU A 16 -22.89 -8.83 -10.39
CA GLU A 16 -23.97 -9.66 -9.84
C GLU A 16 -23.49 -10.53 -8.68
N ASP A 17 -22.26 -11.08 -8.73
CA ASP A 17 -21.69 -11.87 -7.64
C ASP A 17 -21.46 -11.03 -6.36
N LEU A 18 -21.29 -9.71 -6.50
CA LEU A 18 -21.12 -8.78 -5.36
C LEU A 18 -22.44 -8.41 -4.68
N SER A 19 -23.58 -8.84 -5.21
CA SER A 19 -24.90 -8.60 -4.61
C SER A 19 -25.21 -9.50 -3.40
N GLU A 20 -24.46 -10.59 -3.25
CA GLU A 20 -24.61 -11.58 -2.18
C GLU A 20 -23.28 -11.71 -1.40
N PRO A 21 -23.31 -12.15 -0.12
CA PRO A 21 -22.09 -12.37 0.64
C PRO A 21 -21.18 -13.42 -0.01
N LEU A 22 -19.96 -13.02 -0.36
CA LEU A 22 -18.93 -13.93 -0.86
C LEU A 22 -18.16 -14.57 0.31
N THR A 23 -17.89 -15.86 0.19
CA THR A 23 -17.01 -16.59 1.09
C THR A 23 -15.71 -16.95 0.38
N TYR A 24 -14.59 -16.65 1.03
CA TYR A 24 -13.25 -16.99 0.56
C TYR A 24 -12.69 -18.15 1.38
N SER A 25 -11.76 -18.92 0.81
CA SER A 25 -11.11 -19.99 1.55
C SER A 25 -10.18 -19.43 2.64
N VAL A 26 -9.94 -20.20 3.69
CA VAL A 26 -8.97 -19.84 4.75
C VAL A 26 -7.56 -19.62 4.19
N GLU A 27 -7.23 -20.27 3.06
CA GLU A 27 -5.94 -20.12 2.39
C GLU A 27 -5.69 -18.67 1.96
N ALA A 28 -6.72 -17.94 1.51
CA ALA A 28 -6.59 -16.55 1.09
C ALA A 28 -6.07 -15.62 2.21
N PHE A 29 -6.21 -16.01 3.47
CA PHE A 29 -5.80 -15.21 4.63
C PHE A 29 -4.52 -15.70 5.30
N THR A 30 -4.05 -16.91 4.96
CA THR A 30 -2.96 -17.59 5.70
C THR A 30 -1.82 -18.07 4.81
N SER A 31 -2.02 -18.09 3.49
CA SER A 31 -1.05 -18.58 2.53
C SER A 31 -0.03 -17.51 2.15
N PRO A 32 1.28 -17.76 2.32
CA PRO A 32 2.33 -16.87 1.84
C PRO A 32 2.24 -16.59 0.34
N ARG A 33 1.86 -17.59 -0.45
CA ARG A 33 1.67 -17.44 -1.90
C ARG A 33 0.60 -16.40 -2.24
N TYR A 34 -0.50 -16.34 -1.48
CA TYR A 34 -1.52 -15.32 -1.70
C TYR A 34 -0.99 -13.92 -1.36
N ALA A 35 -0.22 -13.78 -0.27
CA ALA A 35 0.38 -12.49 0.10
C ALA A 35 1.40 -11.98 -0.94
N GLU A 36 2.21 -12.89 -1.51
CA GLU A 36 3.13 -12.55 -2.62
C GLU A 36 2.36 -12.05 -3.85
N GLU A 37 1.28 -12.73 -4.22
CA GLU A 37 0.42 -12.35 -5.34
C GLU A 37 -0.29 -11.00 -5.10
N GLU A 38 -0.71 -10.70 -3.87
CA GLU A 38 -1.26 -9.39 -3.49
C GLU A 38 -0.21 -8.27 -3.62
N SER A 39 1.03 -8.53 -3.22
CA SER A 39 2.17 -7.61 -3.43
C SER A 39 2.32 -7.26 -4.91
N ASP A 40 2.35 -8.27 -5.77
CA ASP A 40 2.55 -8.10 -7.21
C ASP A 40 1.35 -7.48 -7.93
N LYS A 41 0.12 -7.77 -7.50
CA LYS A 41 -1.09 -7.48 -8.29
C LYS A 41 -2.00 -6.41 -7.71
N LEU A 42 -1.90 -6.09 -6.42
CA LEU A 42 -2.86 -5.23 -5.76
C LEU A 42 -2.20 -3.98 -5.20
N TRP A 43 -1.28 -4.13 -4.24
CA TRP A 43 -0.93 -3.04 -3.32
C TRP A 43 -0.34 -1.81 -4.00
N ALA A 44 0.58 -1.98 -4.96
CA ALA A 44 1.16 -0.87 -5.72
C ALA A 44 0.31 -0.40 -6.91
N LYS A 45 -0.84 -1.04 -7.17
CA LYS A 45 -1.66 -0.84 -8.37
C LYS A 45 -3.01 -0.17 -8.08
N VAL A 46 -3.27 0.19 -6.84
CA VAL A 46 -4.50 0.85 -6.39
C VAL A 46 -4.19 2.11 -5.58
N TRP A 47 -5.18 2.99 -5.42
CA TRP A 47 -5.06 4.15 -4.55
C TRP A 47 -5.05 3.73 -3.09
N GLN A 48 -4.02 4.17 -2.36
CA GLN A 48 -3.81 3.85 -0.95
C GLN A 48 -4.00 5.09 -0.08
N HIS A 49 -4.65 4.92 1.07
CA HIS A 49 -4.78 5.98 2.06
C HIS A 49 -3.49 6.05 2.90
N ALA A 50 -2.58 6.95 2.53
CA ALA A 50 -1.25 7.02 3.14
C ALA A 50 -1.15 7.92 4.39
N GLY A 51 -2.06 8.87 4.57
CA GLY A 51 -2.03 9.81 5.70
C GLY A 51 -2.95 11.01 5.48
N ARG A 52 -2.94 11.93 6.43
CA ARG A 52 -3.75 13.16 6.40
C ARG A 52 -2.90 14.41 6.18
N VAL A 53 -3.51 15.44 5.62
CA VAL A 53 -2.82 16.70 5.29
C VAL A 53 -2.38 17.44 6.56
N GLU A 54 -3.11 17.27 7.66
CA GLU A 54 -2.85 17.84 8.98
C GLU A 54 -1.60 17.25 9.66
N GLU A 55 -1.11 16.10 9.20
CA GLU A 55 0.14 15.52 9.69
C GLU A 55 1.38 16.22 9.10
N ILE A 56 1.21 16.93 8.00
CA ILE A 56 2.25 17.70 7.30
C ILE A 56 1.78 19.14 7.02
N PRO A 57 1.49 19.95 8.06
CA PRO A 57 0.91 21.27 7.88
C PRO A 57 1.84 22.25 7.16
N GLU A 58 3.15 22.18 7.44
CA GLU A 58 4.13 23.15 6.96
C GLU A 58 5.04 22.59 5.86
N VAL A 59 5.59 23.48 5.03
CA VAL A 59 6.56 23.11 3.99
C VAL A 59 7.79 22.48 4.63
N GLY A 60 8.21 21.33 4.10
CA GLY A 60 9.30 20.51 4.64
C GLY A 60 8.83 19.45 5.63
N ASN A 61 7.60 19.51 6.14
CA ASN A 61 7.04 18.39 6.90
C ASN A 61 6.82 17.17 5.99
N TYR A 62 7.06 15.99 6.54
CA TYR A 62 6.91 14.73 5.84
C TYR A 62 6.43 13.62 6.76
N ILE A 63 5.89 12.57 6.16
CA ILE A 63 5.59 11.28 6.78
C ILE A 63 6.21 10.17 5.95
N THR A 64 6.36 9.00 6.55
CA THR A 64 6.72 7.76 5.85
C THR A 64 5.50 6.84 5.79
N TYR A 65 5.30 6.18 4.66
CA TYR A 65 4.25 5.19 4.45
C TYR A 65 4.88 3.91 3.90
N ASP A 66 4.70 2.83 4.64
CA ASP A 66 5.22 1.52 4.25
C ASP A 66 4.11 0.65 3.66
N ILE A 67 4.40 0.03 2.52
CA ILE A 67 3.50 -0.85 1.79
C ILE A 67 4.27 -2.07 1.32
N MET A 68 3.98 -3.22 1.94
CA MET A 68 4.78 -4.43 1.76
C MET A 68 6.26 -4.13 2.06
N ASP A 69 7.15 -4.38 1.09
CA ASP A 69 8.58 -4.13 1.22
C ASP A 69 9.01 -2.71 0.77
N ASP A 70 8.07 -1.92 0.22
CA ASP A 70 8.34 -0.56 -0.23
C ASP A 70 8.09 0.45 0.91
N SER A 71 9.01 1.40 1.05
CA SER A 71 8.84 2.56 1.94
C SER A 71 8.79 3.84 1.11
N ILE A 72 7.82 4.71 1.39
CA ILE A 72 7.55 5.93 0.63
C ILE A 72 7.65 7.15 1.57
N ILE A 73 8.40 8.16 1.19
CA ILE A 73 8.39 9.48 1.85
C ILE A 73 7.35 10.35 1.16
N ILE A 74 6.42 10.90 1.94
CA ILE A 74 5.42 11.88 1.49
C ILE A 74 5.73 13.21 2.15
N VAL A 75 6.01 14.24 1.35
CA VAL A 75 6.52 15.54 1.80
C VAL A 75 5.69 16.69 1.25
N ARG A 76 5.41 17.70 2.09
CA ARG A 76 4.94 19.00 1.61
C ARG A 76 6.13 19.77 1.04
N SER A 77 6.28 19.74 -0.27
CA SER A 77 7.40 20.38 -0.99
C SER A 77 7.21 21.89 -1.23
N ALA A 78 5.97 22.39 -1.17
CA ALA A 78 5.61 23.80 -1.27
C ALA A 78 4.23 24.03 -0.61
N PRO A 79 3.76 25.27 -0.39
CA PRO A 79 2.53 25.55 0.36
C PRO A 79 1.33 24.70 -0.09
N ASP A 80 1.14 24.58 -1.41
CA ASP A 80 0.02 23.82 -2.01
C ASP A 80 0.50 22.58 -2.78
N THR A 81 1.68 22.02 -2.46
CA THR A 81 2.24 20.89 -3.20
C THR A 81 2.78 19.80 -2.30
N ILE A 82 2.16 18.63 -2.38
CA ILE A 82 2.60 17.39 -1.74
C ILE A 82 3.17 16.46 -2.81
N LYS A 83 4.30 15.81 -2.51
CA LYS A 83 4.95 14.84 -3.38
C LYS A 83 5.29 13.56 -2.61
N ALA A 84 5.34 12.45 -3.32
CA ALA A 84 5.72 11.16 -2.78
C ALA A 84 6.92 10.58 -3.56
N PHE A 85 7.86 9.96 -2.85
CA PHE A 85 9.07 9.37 -3.41
C PHE A 85 9.40 8.07 -2.70
N TYR A 86 10.04 7.13 -3.39
CA TYR A 86 10.64 5.97 -2.72
C TYR A 86 11.65 6.45 -1.67
N ASN A 87 11.57 5.89 -0.47
CA ASN A 87 12.45 6.16 0.67
C ASN A 87 13.80 5.44 0.50
N VAL A 88 14.46 5.69 -0.63
CA VAL A 88 15.67 4.98 -1.01
C VAL A 88 16.68 5.94 -1.63
N CYS A 89 17.90 5.93 -1.09
CA CYS A 89 18.99 6.73 -1.62
C CYS A 89 19.43 6.17 -2.98
N SER A 90 19.36 7.00 -4.02
CA SER A 90 19.73 6.60 -5.39
C SER A 90 21.19 6.19 -5.57
N HIS A 91 22.08 6.50 -4.61
CA HIS A 91 23.49 6.12 -4.68
C HIS A 91 23.71 4.64 -4.32
N ARG A 92 23.16 4.17 -3.19
CA ARG A 92 23.46 2.83 -2.64
C ARG A 92 22.28 2.12 -1.98
N GLY A 93 21.06 2.58 -2.19
CA GLY A 93 19.88 1.86 -1.71
C GLY A 93 19.61 1.98 -0.21
N ARG A 94 20.34 2.81 0.54
CA ARG A 94 20.05 3.04 1.97
C ARG A 94 18.73 3.77 2.12
N GLN A 95 17.93 3.37 3.09
CA GLN A 95 16.76 4.13 3.52
C GLN A 95 17.15 5.57 3.92
N LEU A 96 16.40 6.56 3.43
CA LEU A 96 16.69 7.97 3.65
C LEU A 96 16.19 8.44 5.02
N VAL A 97 14.95 8.07 5.35
CA VAL A 97 14.29 8.36 6.62
C VAL A 97 14.02 7.04 7.34
N ASP A 98 14.72 6.83 8.45
CA ASP A 98 14.62 5.65 9.31
C ASP A 98 14.11 5.99 10.73
N THR A 99 13.83 7.27 11.01
CA THR A 99 13.39 7.71 12.34
C THR A 99 11.86 7.70 12.44
N PRO A 100 11.29 7.21 13.55
CA PRO A 100 9.83 7.13 13.73
C PRO A 100 9.11 8.48 13.64
N GLN A 101 7.86 8.44 13.22
CA GLN A 101 6.99 9.62 13.14
C GLN A 101 6.91 10.33 14.52
N GLY A 102 7.15 11.65 14.53
CA GLY A 102 7.20 12.47 15.76
C GLY A 102 8.56 12.53 16.47
N ALA A 103 9.58 11.78 16.01
CA ALA A 103 10.94 11.87 16.53
C ALA A 103 11.83 12.86 15.76
N HIS A 104 11.31 13.45 14.68
CA HIS A 104 11.95 14.52 13.92
C HIS A 104 11.48 15.86 14.50
N SER A 105 12.38 16.53 15.22
CA SER A 105 12.18 17.84 15.86
C SER A 105 12.18 19.01 14.88
#